data_AF-A0A2M9CHB1-F1
#
_entry.id   AF-A0A2M9CHB1-F1
#
_cell.length_a   1.000
_cell.length_b   1.000
_cell.length_c   1.000
_cell.angle_alpha   90.00
_cell.angle_beta   90.00
_cell.angle_gamma   90.00
#
_symmetry.space_group_name_H-M   'P 1'
#
loop_
_entity.id
_entity.type
_entity.pdbx_description
1 polymer ?
#
loop_
_entity_poly.entity_id
_entity_poly.type
_entity_poly.pdbx_seq_one_letter_code
_entity_poly.pdbx_strand_id
1 'polypeptide(L)'
;MLGIVALLAGCATAPPGDDAPAAEPPTDWAAARVQFAAEHPVPPQPPAYTEEEARAAAARRADEFWTQQVLPAHPDAVRPEGGFIAWLDEEDVSATSPYATCLQERGMRVTVGETAPGEKAGYSYSGLPSTESDVAHFYCGQVAYPMRPHPRETPEQLAYMYDYLTEFLVPCLEAHGHEQQPAIDRDRFIAEWPRQGWYPASEMTGDPEKDADIAAICPPHLPSQDAAMEARARR
;
A
#
# COMPACT_ATOMS: atom_id res chain seq x y z
N MET A 1 12.27 49.37 -79.64
CA MET A 1 12.57 47.95 -79.40
C MET A 1 12.49 47.78 -77.88
N LEU A 2 11.40 47.32 -77.26
CA LEU A 2 10.79 45.98 -77.32
C LEU A 2 11.78 44.89 -76.92
N GLY A 3 11.55 44.21 -75.79
CA GLY A 3 12.31 43.02 -75.36
C GLY A 3 12.49 42.88 -73.85
N ILE A 4 11.44 42.54 -73.08
CA ILE A 4 11.21 41.22 -72.46
C ILE A 4 11.91 41.05 -71.10
N VAL A 5 11.10 41.12 -70.04
CA VAL A 5 11.35 40.56 -68.71
C VAL A 5 10.96 39.07 -68.78
N ALA A 6 11.87 38.18 -68.42
CA ALA A 6 11.58 36.75 -68.27
C ALA A 6 12.09 36.25 -66.90
N LEU A 7 11.11 35.84 -66.08
CA LEU A 7 11.27 35.13 -64.81
C LEU A 7 11.95 33.78 -65.03
N LEU A 8 12.91 33.43 -64.18
CA LEU A 8 13.33 32.04 -63.99
C LEU A 8 13.24 31.67 -62.50
N ALA A 9 12.55 30.56 -62.29
CA ALA A 9 12.03 30.06 -61.05
C ALA A 9 13.13 29.55 -60.12
N GLY A 10 13.07 29.97 -58.85
CA GLY A 10 13.78 29.31 -57.77
C GLY A 10 13.09 27.97 -57.47
N CYS A 11 13.83 26.87 -57.58
CA CYS A 11 13.44 25.60 -56.98
C CYS A 11 13.49 25.77 -55.45
N ALA A 12 12.33 26.01 -54.84
CA ALA A 12 12.17 25.87 -53.40
C ALA A 12 12.12 24.36 -53.08
N THR A 13 13.24 23.82 -52.61
CA THR A 13 13.28 22.50 -51.98
C THR A 13 12.48 22.60 -50.68
N ALA A 14 11.35 21.89 -50.60
CA ALA A 14 10.60 21.75 -49.35
C ALA A 14 11.51 21.09 -48.29
N PRO A 15 11.50 21.55 -47.03
CA PRO A 15 12.18 20.83 -45.96
C PRO A 15 11.55 19.43 -45.84
N PRO A 16 12.33 18.39 -45.53
CA PRO A 16 11.76 17.08 -45.19
C PRO A 16 10.80 17.29 -44.03
N GLY A 17 9.57 16.82 -44.21
CA GLY A 17 8.53 16.88 -43.19
C GLY A 17 9.05 16.23 -41.91
N ASP A 18 8.79 16.91 -40.80
CA ASP A 18 8.87 16.34 -39.46
C ASP A 18 7.88 15.18 -39.39
N ASP A 19 8.30 13.98 -39.80
CA ASP A 19 7.70 12.73 -39.35
C ASP A 19 8.09 12.54 -37.88
N ALA A 20 7.60 13.43 -37.02
CA ALA A 20 7.48 13.11 -35.61
C ALA A 20 6.60 11.86 -35.54
N PRO A 21 7.06 10.76 -34.91
CA PRO A 21 6.22 9.58 -34.75
C PRO A 21 4.92 10.04 -34.11
N ALA A 22 3.80 9.69 -34.75
CA ALA A 22 2.48 9.96 -34.19
C ALA A 22 2.49 9.47 -32.74
N ALA A 23 2.11 10.35 -31.80
CA ALA A 23 1.97 9.97 -30.41
C ALA A 23 1.10 8.72 -30.36
N GLU A 24 1.62 7.65 -29.75
CA GLU A 24 0.84 6.45 -29.53
C GLU A 24 -0.46 6.84 -28.79
N PRO A 25 -1.61 6.25 -29.17
CA PRO A 25 -2.85 6.56 -28.49
C PRO A 25 -2.66 6.30 -26.99
N PRO A 26 -3.28 7.13 -26.11
CA PRO A 26 -3.14 6.94 -24.67
C PRO A 26 -3.59 5.51 -24.31
N THR A 27 -2.73 4.79 -23.59
CA THR A 27 -3.00 3.44 -23.13
C THR A 27 -4.26 3.42 -22.28
N ASP A 28 -5.19 2.51 -22.60
CA ASP A 28 -6.30 2.19 -21.70
C ASP A 28 -5.77 1.34 -20.54
N TRP A 29 -5.42 2.00 -19.44
CA TRP A 29 -4.86 1.33 -18.26
C TRP A 29 -5.83 0.37 -17.58
N ALA A 30 -7.15 0.58 -17.71
CA ALA A 30 -8.13 -0.37 -17.19
C ALA A 30 -8.09 -1.67 -18.02
N ALA A 31 -8.02 -1.56 -19.35
CA ALA A 31 -7.86 -2.71 -20.24
C ALA A 31 -6.51 -3.41 -20.02
N ALA A 32 -5.41 -2.66 -19.83
CA ALA A 32 -4.10 -3.22 -19.53
C ALA A 32 -4.10 -4.03 -18.22
N ARG A 33 -4.80 -3.55 -17.18
CA ARG A 33 -4.95 -4.28 -15.91
C ARG A 33 -5.74 -5.59 -16.08
N VAL A 34 -6.81 -5.56 -16.87
CA VAL A 34 -7.59 -6.76 -17.20
C VAL A 34 -6.73 -7.75 -17.98
N GLN A 35 -5.92 -7.27 -18.92
CA GLN A 35 -5.00 -8.10 -19.68
C GLN A 35 -3.95 -8.76 -18.77
N PHE A 36 -3.32 -8.00 -17.87
CA PHE A 36 -2.40 -8.55 -16.87
C PHE A 36 -3.06 -9.68 -16.07
N ALA A 37 -4.28 -9.46 -15.57
CA ALA A 37 -4.99 -10.49 -14.81
C ALA A 37 -5.34 -11.74 -15.64
N ALA A 38 -5.50 -11.61 -16.96
CA ALA A 38 -5.75 -12.72 -17.87
C ALA A 38 -4.47 -13.51 -18.18
N GLU A 39 -3.33 -12.84 -18.27
CA GLU A 39 -2.02 -13.43 -18.60
C GLU A 39 -1.31 -14.00 -17.36
N HIS A 40 -1.60 -13.47 -16.17
CA HIS A 40 -1.00 -13.86 -14.90
C HIS A 40 -2.08 -14.43 -13.96
N PRO A 41 -2.26 -15.76 -13.91
CA PRO A 41 -3.20 -16.38 -12.98
C PRO A 41 -2.86 -16.05 -11.53
N VAL A 42 -3.87 -15.67 -10.75
CA VAL A 42 -3.70 -15.37 -9.33
C VAL A 42 -3.20 -16.64 -8.60
N PRO A 43 -2.06 -16.57 -7.89
CA PRO A 43 -1.56 -17.69 -7.12
C PRO A 43 -2.51 -18.04 -5.97
N PRO A 44 -2.60 -19.33 -5.59
CA PRO A 44 -3.47 -19.76 -4.50
C PRO A 44 -3.10 -19.06 -3.21
N GLN A 45 -4.11 -18.68 -2.43
CA GLN A 45 -3.88 -18.14 -1.09
C GLN A 45 -3.41 -19.25 -0.16
N PRO A 46 -2.42 -18.99 0.70
CA PRO A 46 -2.05 -19.93 1.73
C PRO A 46 -3.27 -20.20 2.63
N PRO A 47 -3.41 -21.43 3.15
CA PRO A 47 -4.49 -21.74 4.06
C PRO A 47 -4.41 -20.81 5.27
N ALA A 48 -5.55 -20.26 5.69
CA ALA A 48 -5.61 -19.47 6.90
C ALA A 48 -5.07 -20.28 8.09
N TYR A 49 -4.42 -19.59 9.02
CA TYR A 49 -3.98 -20.24 10.25
C TYR A 49 -5.16 -20.85 11.00
N THR A 50 -4.95 -22.07 11.49
CA THR A 50 -5.77 -22.62 12.57
C THR A 50 -5.74 -21.69 13.77
N GLU A 51 -6.70 -21.82 14.69
CA GLU A 51 -6.71 -21.00 15.90
C GLU A 51 -5.40 -21.17 16.70
N GLU A 52 -4.89 -22.39 16.81
CA GLU A 52 -3.63 -22.66 17.51
C GLU A 52 -2.43 -21.97 16.84
N GLU A 53 -2.29 -22.08 15.53
CA GLU A 53 -1.21 -21.41 14.78
C GLU A 53 -1.32 -19.88 14.88
N ALA A 54 -2.54 -19.34 14.80
CA ALA A 54 -2.79 -17.91 14.94
C ALA A 54 -2.38 -17.42 16.34
N ARG A 55 -2.74 -18.16 17.40
CA ARG A 55 -2.34 -17.83 18.78
C ARG A 55 -0.83 -17.89 18.97
N ALA A 56 -0.19 -18.93 18.45
CA ALA A 56 1.26 -19.07 18.52
C ALA A 56 1.98 -17.94 17.76
N ALA A 57 1.46 -17.56 16.58
CA ALA A 57 2.00 -16.44 15.81
C ALA A 57 1.80 -15.09 16.51
N ALA A 58 0.63 -14.84 17.11
CA ALA A 58 0.37 -13.63 17.89
C ALA A 58 1.28 -13.54 19.13
N ALA A 59 1.50 -14.65 19.83
CA ALA A 59 2.42 -14.70 20.97
C ALA A 59 3.86 -14.35 20.57
N ARG A 60 4.37 -14.92 19.47
CA ARG A 60 5.70 -14.56 18.93
C ARG A 60 5.78 -13.08 18.56
N ARG A 61 4.76 -12.54 17.90
CA ARG A 61 4.70 -11.12 17.53
C ARG A 61 4.71 -10.23 18.77
N ALA A 62 4.01 -10.60 19.83
CA ALA A 62 4.04 -9.88 21.10
C ALA A 62 5.45 -9.91 21.72
N ASP A 63 6.12 -11.07 21.74
CA ASP A 63 7.49 -11.19 22.26
C ASP A 63 8.49 -10.34 21.45
N GLU A 64 8.37 -10.35 20.12
CA GLU A 64 9.16 -9.52 19.21
C GLU A 64 8.91 -8.03 19.47
N PHE A 65 7.64 -7.60 19.55
CA PHE A 65 7.30 -6.21 19.83
C PHE A 65 7.85 -5.75 21.19
N TRP A 66 7.69 -6.57 22.24
CA TRP A 66 8.23 -6.26 23.56
C TRP A 66 9.74 -6.05 23.51
N THR A 67 10.46 -6.97 22.86
CA THR A 67 11.93 -6.97 22.82
C THR A 67 12.51 -5.92 21.88
N GLN A 68 11.83 -5.62 20.77
CA GLN A 68 12.36 -4.75 19.71
C GLN A 68 11.81 -3.33 19.76
N GLN A 69 10.68 -3.09 20.44
CA GLN A 69 10.05 -1.76 20.51
C GLN A 69 10.02 -1.24 21.95
N VAL A 70 9.48 -2.02 22.90
CA VAL A 70 9.28 -1.53 24.28
C VAL A 70 10.60 -1.46 25.05
N LEU A 71 11.34 -2.55 25.15
CA LEU A 71 12.58 -2.59 25.95
C LEU A 71 13.69 -1.65 25.45
N PRO A 72 13.90 -1.45 24.12
CA PRO A 72 14.88 -0.50 23.65
C PRO A 72 14.56 0.95 24.02
N ALA A 73 13.27 1.31 24.07
CA ALA A 73 12.82 2.63 24.52
C ALA A 73 12.77 2.76 26.04
N HIS A 74 12.41 1.68 26.74
CA HIS A 74 12.19 1.63 28.19
C HIS A 74 12.81 0.36 28.80
N PRO A 75 14.13 0.36 29.10
CA PRO A 75 14.84 -0.84 29.55
C PRO A 75 14.31 -1.44 30.86
N ASP A 76 13.77 -0.59 31.74
CA ASP A 76 13.21 -0.98 33.04
C ASP A 76 11.70 -1.30 32.98
N ALA A 77 11.11 -1.31 31.78
CA ALA A 77 9.69 -1.62 31.62
C ALA A 77 9.38 -3.02 32.12
N VAL A 78 8.31 -3.13 32.91
CA VAL A 78 7.81 -4.42 33.40
C VAL A 78 6.73 -4.92 32.45
N ARG A 79 6.86 -6.16 32.00
CA ARG A 79 5.87 -6.78 31.12
C ARG A 79 4.55 -6.94 31.85
N PRO A 80 3.44 -6.40 31.32
CA PRO A 80 2.14 -6.49 31.98
C PRO A 80 1.63 -7.93 31.99
N GLU A 81 1.02 -8.33 33.10
CA GLU A 81 0.33 -9.61 33.23
C GLU A 81 -1.00 -9.60 32.45
N GLY A 82 -1.46 -10.78 32.07
CA GLY A 82 -2.71 -11.00 31.34
C GLY A 82 -2.50 -11.89 30.12
N GLY A 83 -3.50 -11.94 29.25
CA GLY A 83 -3.47 -12.80 28.08
C GLY A 83 -4.45 -12.36 27.02
N PHE A 84 -4.52 -13.16 25.96
CA PHE A 84 -5.47 -12.96 24.88
C PHE A 84 -6.91 -12.91 25.38
N ILE A 85 -7.67 -11.94 24.87
CA ILE A 85 -9.11 -11.81 25.10
C ILE A 85 -9.88 -12.12 23.82
N ALA A 86 -9.63 -11.38 22.73
CA ALA A 86 -10.31 -11.56 21.45
C ALA A 86 -9.42 -11.12 20.28
N TRP A 87 -9.72 -11.60 19.08
CA TRP A 87 -9.12 -11.06 17.86
C TRP A 87 -9.75 -9.70 17.57
N LEU A 88 -8.93 -8.73 17.19
CA LEU A 88 -9.42 -7.48 16.64
C LEU A 88 -9.66 -7.68 15.13
N ASP A 89 -10.85 -7.34 14.66
CA ASP A 89 -11.14 -7.23 13.23
C ASP A 89 -10.70 -5.85 12.71
N GLU A 90 -10.37 -5.75 11.42
CA GLU A 90 -9.98 -4.47 10.80
C GLU A 90 -11.13 -3.46 10.87
N GLU A 91 -12.36 -3.95 10.76
CA GLU A 91 -13.60 -3.16 10.87
C GLU A 91 -13.89 -2.72 12.31
N ASP A 92 -13.32 -3.43 13.29
CA ASP A 92 -13.52 -3.14 14.70
C ASP A 92 -12.59 -2.03 15.20
N VAL A 93 -11.67 -1.50 14.41
CA VAL A 93 -10.77 -0.41 14.83
C VAL A 93 -11.51 0.93 14.89
N SER A 94 -12.26 1.13 15.97
CA SER A 94 -13.03 2.34 16.25
C SER A 94 -12.73 2.94 17.63
N ALA A 95 -13.17 4.19 17.88
CA ALA A 95 -13.10 4.82 19.21
C ALA A 95 -13.86 4.05 20.30
N THR A 96 -14.76 3.15 19.91
CA THR A 96 -15.55 2.30 20.81
C THR A 96 -15.13 0.84 20.77
N SER A 97 -14.00 0.54 20.12
CA SER A 97 -13.47 -0.81 20.03
C SER A 97 -12.98 -1.33 21.38
N PRO A 98 -12.96 -2.66 21.59
CA PRO A 98 -12.34 -3.24 22.77
C PRO A 98 -10.87 -2.81 22.96
N TYR A 99 -10.14 -2.59 21.86
CA TYR A 99 -8.80 -2.02 21.86
C TYR A 99 -8.78 -0.58 22.39
N ALA A 100 -9.64 0.30 21.88
CA ALA A 100 -9.73 1.69 22.33
C ALA A 100 -10.16 1.79 23.80
N THR A 101 -11.13 0.99 24.24
CA THR A 101 -11.53 0.89 25.65
C THR A 101 -10.37 0.44 26.53
N CYS A 102 -9.62 -0.59 26.12
CA CYS A 102 -8.45 -1.07 26.85
C CYS A 102 -7.38 0.02 27.04
N LEU A 103 -7.16 0.85 26.01
CA LEU A 103 -6.23 1.98 26.08
C LEU A 103 -6.75 3.07 27.03
N GLN A 104 -8.04 3.42 26.96
CA GLN A 104 -8.65 4.42 27.85
C GLN A 104 -8.58 4.02 29.32
N GLU A 105 -8.85 2.74 29.63
CA GLU A 105 -8.72 2.18 30.98
C GLU A 105 -7.27 2.27 31.51
N ARG A 106 -6.29 2.38 30.61
CA ARG A 106 -4.86 2.58 30.92
C ARG A 106 -4.42 4.05 30.85
N GLY A 107 -5.38 4.98 30.81
CA GLY A 107 -5.12 6.42 30.87
C GLY A 107 -4.77 7.07 29.53
N MET A 108 -4.88 6.34 28.42
CA MET A 108 -4.66 6.89 27.08
C MET A 108 -5.88 7.71 26.63
N ARG A 109 -5.63 8.79 25.89
CA ARG A 109 -6.70 9.56 25.24
C ARG A 109 -6.95 9.03 23.83
N VAL A 110 -8.22 8.78 23.53
CA VAL A 110 -8.68 8.43 22.18
C VAL A 110 -9.44 9.64 21.64
N THR A 111 -8.95 10.20 20.54
CA THR A 111 -9.59 11.33 19.86
C THR A 111 -10.03 10.92 18.48
N VAL A 112 -11.19 11.40 18.06
CA VAL A 112 -11.71 11.23 16.71
C VAL A 112 -11.25 12.44 15.90
N GLY A 113 -10.50 12.20 14.83
CA GLY A 113 -10.18 13.25 13.86
C GLY A 113 -11.41 13.53 13.00
N GLU A 114 -11.56 14.79 12.59
CA GLU A 114 -12.60 15.21 11.64
C GLU A 114 -11.95 15.77 10.37
N THR A 115 -12.37 15.33 9.19
CA THR A 115 -11.92 15.87 7.88
C THR A 115 -12.69 17.14 7.54
N ALA A 116 -13.93 17.21 8.01
CA ALA A 116 -14.83 18.36 7.98
C ALA A 116 -15.76 18.27 9.21
N PRO A 117 -16.44 19.37 9.62
CA PRO A 117 -17.34 19.32 10.78
C PRO A 117 -18.39 18.19 10.66
N GLY A 118 -18.29 17.21 11.56
CA GLY A 118 -19.18 16.02 11.57
C GLY A 118 -18.77 14.87 10.65
N GLU A 119 -17.69 15.01 9.88
CA GLU A 119 -17.12 13.94 9.03
C GLU A 119 -15.89 13.34 9.72
N LYS A 120 -15.98 12.07 10.12
CA LYS A 120 -14.91 11.39 10.86
C LYS A 120 -13.77 11.01 9.92
N ALA A 121 -12.57 11.55 10.18
CA ALA A 121 -11.34 11.25 9.43
C ALA A 121 -10.63 9.96 9.90
N GLY A 122 -10.86 9.57 11.15
CA GLY A 122 -10.16 8.45 11.77
C GLY A 122 -9.98 8.65 13.28
N TYR A 123 -9.15 7.81 13.87
CA TYR A 123 -8.89 7.81 15.31
C TYR A 123 -7.40 8.02 15.59
N SER A 124 -7.09 8.89 16.53
CA SER A 124 -5.73 9.01 17.06
C SER A 124 -5.72 8.60 18.52
N TYR A 125 -4.76 7.74 18.85
CA TYR A 125 -4.45 7.35 20.22
C TYR A 125 -3.30 8.25 20.68
N SER A 126 -3.53 9.05 21.71
CA SER A 126 -2.50 9.95 22.24
C SER A 126 -2.31 9.71 23.73
N GLY A 127 -1.03 9.50 24.08
CA GLY A 127 -0.48 9.62 25.42
C GLY A 127 0.70 10.59 25.35
N LEU A 128 1.15 11.10 26.49
CA LEU A 128 2.50 11.66 26.54
C LEU A 128 3.49 10.50 26.31
N PRO A 129 4.55 10.65 25.51
CA PRO A 129 5.56 9.61 25.35
C PRO A 129 6.07 9.18 26.74
N SER A 130 5.73 7.95 27.16
CA SER A 130 6.04 7.43 28.49
C SER A 130 6.07 5.91 28.46
N THR A 131 6.75 5.31 29.44
CA THR A 131 6.78 3.85 29.61
C THR A 131 5.37 3.29 29.73
N GLU A 132 4.47 3.95 30.45
CA GLU A 132 3.08 3.51 30.63
C GLU A 132 2.31 3.50 29.32
N SER A 133 2.50 4.51 28.47
CA SER A 133 1.82 4.60 27.16
C SER A 133 2.26 3.46 26.23
N ASP A 134 3.57 3.17 26.15
CA ASP A 134 4.09 2.11 25.29
C ASP A 134 3.74 0.71 25.83
N VAL A 135 3.75 0.53 27.16
CA VAL A 135 3.27 -0.69 27.81
C VAL A 135 1.77 -0.90 27.60
N ALA A 136 0.97 0.16 27.60
CA ALA A 136 -0.46 0.09 27.30
C ALA A 136 -0.72 -0.32 25.85
N HIS A 137 -0.01 0.29 24.89
CA HIS A 137 -0.09 -0.11 23.48
C HIS A 137 0.33 -1.57 23.26
N PHE A 138 1.42 -1.99 23.89
CA PHE A 138 1.84 -3.38 23.87
C PHE A 138 0.75 -4.32 24.38
N TYR A 139 0.23 -4.07 25.60
CA TYR A 139 -0.76 -4.95 26.20
C TYR A 139 -2.05 -4.98 25.37
N CYS A 140 -2.63 -3.82 25.07
CA CYS A 140 -3.93 -3.76 24.41
C CYS A 140 -3.86 -4.30 22.97
N GLY A 141 -2.81 -3.95 22.22
CA GLY A 141 -2.72 -4.26 20.79
C GLY A 141 -1.97 -5.55 20.44
N GLN A 142 -1.07 -6.03 21.30
CA GLN A 142 -0.30 -7.27 21.02
C GLN A 142 -0.70 -8.45 21.89
N VAL A 143 -1.28 -8.20 23.09
CA VAL A 143 -1.63 -9.27 24.03
C VAL A 143 -3.13 -9.50 24.11
N ALA A 144 -3.90 -8.48 24.50
CA ALA A 144 -5.34 -8.62 24.79
C ALA A 144 -6.19 -8.68 23.52
N TYR A 145 -5.96 -7.76 22.57
CA TYR A 145 -6.70 -7.63 21.32
C TYR A 145 -5.79 -7.60 20.10
N PRO A 146 -4.99 -8.65 19.86
CA PRO A 146 -4.16 -8.71 18.67
C PRO A 146 -5.02 -8.83 17.41
N MET A 147 -4.52 -8.24 16.32
CA MET A 147 -5.01 -8.55 14.97
C MET A 147 -4.77 -10.02 14.67
N ARG A 148 -5.72 -10.67 13.99
CA ARG A 148 -5.51 -12.06 13.56
C ARG A 148 -4.36 -12.10 12.54
N PRO A 149 -3.29 -12.88 12.80
CA PRO A 149 -2.19 -12.96 11.86
C PRO A 149 -2.64 -13.69 10.59
N HIS A 150 -2.10 -13.24 9.46
CA HIS A 150 -2.25 -13.91 8.18
C HIS A 150 -0.99 -14.73 7.89
N PRO A 151 -1.11 -15.85 7.15
CA PRO A 151 0.06 -16.56 6.66
C PRO A 151 0.94 -15.62 5.83
N ARG A 152 2.24 -15.86 5.87
CA ARG A 152 3.19 -15.11 5.03
C ARG A 152 2.93 -15.43 3.57
N GLU A 153 3.20 -14.46 2.71
CA GLU A 153 3.12 -14.62 1.27
C GLU A 153 4.06 -15.74 0.79
N THR A 154 3.58 -16.60 -0.10
CA THR A 154 4.43 -17.62 -0.73
C THR A 154 5.35 -16.99 -1.79
N PRO A 155 6.45 -17.66 -2.18
CA PRO A 155 7.29 -17.19 -3.28
C PRO A 155 6.51 -16.90 -4.56
N GLU A 156 5.49 -17.70 -4.87
CA GLU A 156 4.61 -17.51 -6.04
C GLU A 156 3.73 -16.27 -5.91
N GLN A 157 3.26 -15.94 -4.70
CA GLN A 157 2.51 -14.71 -4.44
C GLN A 157 3.40 -13.47 -4.55
N LEU A 158 4.62 -13.55 -4.04
CA LEU A 158 5.62 -12.47 -4.16
C LEU A 158 6.07 -12.27 -5.60
N ALA A 159 6.25 -13.37 -6.34
CA ALA A 159 6.46 -13.40 -7.78
C ALA A 159 5.35 -12.66 -8.54
N TYR A 160 4.09 -13.05 -8.31
CA TYR A 160 2.93 -12.41 -8.94
C TYR A 160 2.85 -10.92 -8.62
N MET A 161 3.11 -10.54 -7.36
CA MET A 161 3.16 -9.14 -6.97
C MET A 161 4.27 -8.40 -7.71
N TYR A 162 5.48 -8.95 -7.78
CA TYR A 162 6.57 -8.33 -8.52
C TYR A 162 6.22 -8.10 -10.00
N ASP A 163 5.60 -9.10 -10.63
CA ASP A 163 5.17 -9.02 -12.03
C ASP A 163 4.12 -7.90 -12.18
N TYR A 164 3.15 -7.79 -11.26
CA TYR A 164 2.19 -6.67 -11.26
C TYR A 164 2.85 -5.31 -11.10
N LEU A 165 3.78 -5.20 -10.15
CA LEU A 165 4.49 -3.94 -9.88
C LEU A 165 5.30 -3.49 -11.11
N THR A 166 5.94 -4.41 -11.82
CA THR A 166 6.87 -4.09 -12.91
C THR A 166 6.23 -4.04 -14.29
N GLU A 167 5.24 -4.89 -14.56
CA GLU A 167 4.61 -4.99 -15.89
C GLU A 167 3.38 -4.10 -16.03
N PHE A 168 2.74 -3.75 -14.91
CA PHE A 168 1.56 -2.86 -14.90
C PHE A 168 1.82 -1.54 -14.17
N LEU A 169 2.18 -1.58 -12.89
CA LEU A 169 2.11 -0.39 -12.03
C LEU A 169 3.19 0.63 -12.38
N VAL A 170 4.45 0.20 -12.56
CA VAL A 170 5.55 1.10 -12.96
C VAL A 170 5.25 1.79 -14.30
N PRO A 171 4.92 1.08 -15.39
CA PRO A 171 4.55 1.72 -16.65
C PRO A 171 3.37 2.70 -16.53
N CYS A 172 2.36 2.35 -15.71
CA CYS A 172 1.22 3.22 -15.46
C CYS A 172 1.68 4.52 -14.80
N LEU A 173 2.41 4.43 -13.69
CA LEU A 173 2.90 5.59 -12.95
C LEU A 173 3.79 6.49 -13.82
N GLU A 174 4.72 5.92 -14.59
CA GLU A 174 5.59 6.69 -15.47
C GLU A 174 4.81 7.42 -16.58
N ALA A 175 3.78 6.80 -17.15
CA ALA A 175 2.92 7.43 -18.15
C ALA A 175 2.10 8.61 -17.59
N HIS A 176 1.91 8.66 -16.27
CA HIS A 176 1.26 9.78 -15.56
C HIS A 176 2.26 10.73 -14.91
N GLY A 177 3.55 10.65 -15.28
CA GLY A 177 4.58 11.60 -14.85
C GLY A 177 5.20 11.29 -13.49
N HIS A 178 5.01 10.08 -12.95
CA HIS A 178 5.67 9.62 -11.74
C HIS A 178 6.88 8.75 -12.09
N GLU A 179 8.06 9.37 -12.17
CA GLU A 179 9.31 8.64 -12.45
C GLU A 179 9.59 7.58 -11.38
N GLN A 180 9.94 6.36 -11.80
CA GLN A 180 10.20 5.26 -10.89
C GLN A 180 11.68 4.93 -10.80
N GLN A 181 12.10 4.46 -9.62
CA GLN A 181 13.42 3.87 -9.48
C GLN A 181 13.46 2.53 -10.21
N PRO A 182 14.59 2.18 -10.86
CA PRO A 182 14.75 0.88 -11.50
C PRO A 182 14.40 -0.27 -10.55
N ALA A 183 13.65 -1.24 -11.05
CA ALA A 183 13.29 -2.43 -10.29
C ALA A 183 14.53 -3.20 -9.84
N ILE A 184 14.49 -3.73 -8.62
CA ILE A 184 15.45 -4.73 -8.16
C ILE A 184 15.17 -6.07 -8.82
N ASP A 185 16.14 -7.00 -8.82
CA ASP A 185 15.91 -8.35 -9.32
C ASP A 185 14.74 -9.05 -8.61
N ARG A 186 13.92 -9.78 -9.37
CA ARG A 186 12.76 -10.52 -8.85
C ARG A 186 13.10 -11.49 -7.73
N ASP A 187 14.17 -12.28 -7.89
CA ASP A 187 14.61 -13.22 -6.86
C ASP A 187 15.04 -12.50 -5.58
N ARG A 188 15.62 -11.31 -5.73
CA ARG A 188 15.99 -10.46 -4.60
C ARG A 188 14.76 -9.88 -3.91
N PHE A 189 13.77 -9.44 -4.68
CA PHE A 189 12.48 -8.99 -4.14
C PHE A 189 11.83 -10.06 -3.28
N ILE A 190 11.76 -11.30 -3.79
CA ILE A 190 11.17 -12.45 -3.08
C ILE A 190 11.98 -12.78 -1.82
N ALA A 191 13.31 -12.81 -1.90
CA ALA A 191 14.18 -13.19 -0.80
C ALA A 191 14.22 -12.15 0.35
N GLU A 192 14.11 -10.86 0.02
CA GLU A 192 14.22 -9.77 1.00
C GLU A 192 12.87 -9.27 1.52
N TRP A 193 11.75 -9.76 1.00
CA TRP A 193 10.40 -9.33 1.39
C TRP A 193 10.15 -9.40 2.91
N PRO A 194 9.51 -8.38 3.53
CA PRO A 194 9.02 -7.10 2.97
C PRO A 194 10.04 -5.96 3.12
N ARG A 195 11.34 -6.27 3.24
CA ARG A 195 12.44 -5.31 3.50
C ARG A 195 13.37 -5.13 2.31
N GLN A 196 12.88 -5.35 1.11
CA GLN A 196 13.63 -5.30 -0.14
C GLN A 196 14.10 -3.90 -0.54
N GLY A 197 13.63 -2.85 0.13
CA GLY A 197 14.07 -1.47 -0.10
C GLY A 197 13.62 -0.85 -1.42
N TRP A 198 12.77 -1.56 -2.18
CA TRP A 198 12.17 -1.10 -3.43
C TRP A 198 10.67 -1.39 -3.46
N TYR A 199 9.90 -0.38 -3.85
CA TYR A 199 8.47 -0.45 -4.13
C TYR A 199 8.10 0.77 -5.00
N PRO A 200 7.31 0.63 -6.07
CA PRO A 200 6.88 1.77 -6.87
C PRO A 200 5.89 2.64 -6.10
N ALA A 201 5.96 3.95 -6.29
CA ALA A 201 5.11 4.90 -5.59
C ALA A 201 4.77 6.10 -6.49
N SER A 202 3.53 6.58 -6.38
CA SER A 202 3.17 7.91 -6.88
C SER A 202 3.75 8.99 -5.95
N GLU A 203 4.21 10.08 -6.53
CA GLU A 203 4.55 11.27 -5.76
C GLU A 203 3.27 11.84 -5.13
N MET A 204 3.22 11.91 -3.79
CA MET A 204 2.10 12.51 -3.08
C MET A 204 2.10 14.02 -3.33
N THR A 205 1.06 14.52 -3.98
CA THR A 205 0.94 15.95 -4.30
C THR A 205 0.46 16.78 -3.10
N GLY A 206 -0.07 16.10 -2.07
CA GLY A 206 -0.70 16.72 -0.91
C GLY A 206 -2.13 17.19 -1.21
N ASP A 207 -2.63 16.93 -2.42
CA ASP A 207 -4.00 17.15 -2.85
C ASP A 207 -4.72 15.78 -2.88
N PRO A 208 -5.61 15.50 -1.92
CA PRO A 208 -6.24 14.18 -1.80
C PRO A 208 -7.04 13.77 -3.03
N GLU A 209 -7.61 14.73 -3.78
CA GLU A 209 -8.39 14.42 -4.98
C GLU A 209 -7.47 13.95 -6.10
N LYS A 210 -6.36 14.66 -6.32
CA LYS A 210 -5.36 14.26 -7.33
C LYS A 210 -4.68 12.94 -6.98
N ASP A 211 -4.34 12.75 -5.70
CA ASP A 211 -3.71 11.51 -5.23
C ASP A 211 -4.67 10.32 -5.39
N ALA A 212 -5.98 10.53 -5.18
CA ALA A 212 -7.02 9.52 -5.42
C ALA A 212 -7.23 9.23 -6.91
N ASP A 213 -7.19 10.23 -7.78
CA ASP A 213 -7.33 10.06 -9.23
C ASP A 213 -6.20 9.17 -9.78
N ILE A 214 -4.95 9.41 -9.36
CA ILE A 214 -3.82 8.55 -9.74
C ILE A 214 -3.99 7.14 -9.20
N ALA A 215 -4.42 6.96 -7.94
CA ALA A 215 -4.67 5.64 -7.38
C ALA A 215 -5.83 4.91 -8.06
N ALA A 216 -6.80 5.61 -8.65
CA ALA A 216 -7.88 5.01 -9.42
C ALA A 216 -7.41 4.54 -10.80
N ILE A 217 -6.51 5.29 -11.46
CA ILE A 217 -5.98 4.96 -12.79
C ILE A 217 -4.86 3.92 -12.71
N CYS A 218 -3.98 4.05 -11.72
CA CYS A 218 -2.85 3.17 -11.41
C CYS A 218 -3.03 2.53 -10.03
N PRO A 219 -3.94 1.54 -9.88
CA PRO A 219 -4.22 0.94 -8.59
C PRO A 219 -2.98 0.34 -7.93
N PRO A 220 -2.63 0.75 -6.70
CA PRO A 220 -1.47 0.20 -5.99
C PRO A 220 -1.73 -1.21 -5.43
N HIS A 221 -3.00 -1.66 -5.44
CA HIS A 221 -3.42 -2.97 -4.95
C HIS A 221 -3.55 -3.98 -6.10
N LEU A 222 -3.24 -5.23 -5.79
CA LEU A 222 -3.31 -6.34 -6.74
C LEU A 222 -4.76 -6.57 -7.18
N PRO A 223 -5.01 -7.02 -8.43
CA PRO A 223 -6.35 -7.40 -8.87
C PRO A 223 -7.02 -8.45 -7.96
N SER A 224 -6.23 -9.34 -7.35
CA SER A 224 -6.72 -10.32 -6.39
C SER A 224 -7.25 -9.71 -5.08
N GLN A 225 -6.77 -8.52 -4.72
CA GLN A 225 -7.22 -7.79 -3.52
C GLN A 225 -8.57 -7.13 -3.77
N ASP A 226 -8.86 -6.67 -4.99
CA ASP A 226 -10.17 -6.11 -5.35
C ASP A 226 -11.30 -7.12 -5.22
N ALA A 227 -11.10 -8.32 -5.78
CA ALA A 227 -12.06 -9.39 -5.65
C ALA A 227 -12.34 -9.76 -4.18
N ALA A 228 -11.31 -9.69 -3.33
CA ALA A 228 -11.45 -9.93 -1.90
C ALA A 228 -12.21 -8.78 -1.19
N MET A 229 -11.91 -7.52 -1.52
CA MET A 229 -12.60 -6.35 -0.97
C MET A 229 -14.08 -6.33 -1.39
N GLU A 230 -14.39 -6.59 -2.67
CA GLU A 230 -15.77 -6.68 -3.16
C GLU A 230 -16.56 -7.81 -2.49
N ALA A 231 -15.92 -8.95 -2.23
CA ALA A 231 -16.55 -10.07 -1.54
C ALA A 231 -16.84 -9.77 -0.06
N ARG A 232 -16.01 -8.94 0.58
CA ARG A 232 -16.22 -8.45 1.96
C ARG A 232 -17.36 -7.43 2.00
N ALA A 233 -17.39 -6.46 1.09
CA ALA A 233 -18.42 -5.42 1.03
C ALA A 233 -19.86 -5.94 0.79
N ARG A 234 -20.01 -7.19 0.37
CA ARG A 234 -21.32 -7.84 0.15
C ARG A 234 -21.83 -8.66 1.36
N ARG A 235 -21.06 -8.74 2.44
CA ARG A 235 -21.44 -9.44 3.68
C ARG A 235 -22.07 -8.48 4.68
#